data_AF-A0A846E774-F1
#
_entry.id   AF-A0A846E774-F1
#
_cell.length_a   1.000
_cell.length_b   1.000
_cell.length_c   1.000
_cell.angle_alpha   90.00
_cell.angle_beta   90.00
_cell.angle_gamma   90.00
#
_symmetry.space_group_name_H-M   'P 1'
#
loop_
_entity.id
_entity.type
_entity.pdbx_description
1 polymer ?
#
loop_
_entity_poly.entity_id
_entity_poly.type
_entity_poly.pdbx_seq_one_letter_code
_entity_poly.pdbx_strand_id
1 'polypeptide(L)'
;FDTYQKSFQAVAALTERYAWKTQANSSSGLGLAFANAQPLKHTPSGIPKGTGTSGGIRQSKLTQNLIKLKFSSPPSLFLISDYTSAYYCHWLFGLLEPNLSYISANFASNVLQALQILEEYWSSIIDDIQSGQINPELDIDDSIRQELQALLRPNSERAQALKDTFEQGFAGIIPKIWPQLSHIQCITTGAMQIYKERLQFYTGDLPIFSHGYGASESWIGINLQPEQENPAYVITPYAAFFEFIPLKSVEIDNLSTVDLMSLSVGECYEIVVTTLAGLYRYRLGDVVKCVGYYNRTPIVEFLYRQRI
;
A
#
# COMPACT_ATOMS: atom_id res chain seq x y z
N PHE A 1 15.26 -1.25 -20.09
CA PHE A 1 14.81 -0.16 -19.19
C PHE A 1 13.74 -0.73 -18.26
N ASP A 2 14.16 -1.61 -17.34
CA ASP A 2 13.28 -2.54 -16.61
C ASP A 2 13.63 -2.62 -15.11
N THR A 3 14.31 -1.59 -14.60
CA THR A 3 14.93 -1.63 -13.28
C THR A 3 13.91 -1.61 -12.14
N TYR A 4 12.88 -0.78 -12.25
CA TYR A 4 11.78 -0.74 -11.27
C TYR A 4 10.96 -2.03 -11.26
N GLN A 5 10.77 -2.66 -12.43
CA GLN A 5 9.94 -3.86 -12.56
C GLN A 5 10.51 -5.01 -11.74
N LYS A 6 11.83 -5.18 -11.70
CA LYS A 6 12.48 -6.20 -10.87
C LYS A 6 12.25 -5.98 -9.37
N SER A 7 12.29 -4.73 -8.90
CA SER A 7 11.98 -4.41 -7.50
C SER A 7 10.52 -4.73 -7.16
N PHE A 8 9.57 -4.37 -8.03
CA PHE A 8 8.16 -4.69 -7.83
C PHE A 8 7.88 -6.21 -7.91
N GLN A 9 8.54 -6.92 -8.82
CA GLN A 9 8.46 -8.39 -8.91
C GLN A 9 9.01 -9.06 -7.64
N ALA A 10 10.09 -8.53 -7.06
CA ALA A 10 10.64 -9.03 -5.80
C ALA A 10 9.64 -8.84 -4.64
N VAL A 11 9.01 -7.66 -4.53
CA VAL A 11 7.93 -7.42 -3.54
C VAL A 11 6.79 -8.41 -3.73
N ALA A 12 6.31 -8.57 -4.97
CA ALA A 12 5.21 -9.49 -5.28
C ALA A 12 5.53 -10.94 -4.88
N ALA A 13 6.73 -11.43 -5.22
CA ALA A 13 7.17 -12.78 -4.87
C ALA A 13 7.30 -12.99 -3.36
N LEU A 14 7.69 -11.96 -2.61
CA LEU A 14 7.78 -12.01 -1.15
C LEU A 14 6.40 -12.04 -0.49
N THR A 15 5.47 -11.23 -0.99
CA THR A 15 4.07 -11.26 -0.56
C THR A 15 3.46 -12.65 -0.75
N GLU A 16 3.66 -13.25 -1.93
CA GLU A 16 3.19 -14.60 -2.23
C GLU A 16 3.84 -15.66 -1.31
N ARG A 17 5.16 -15.55 -1.08
CA ARG A 17 5.87 -16.42 -0.14
C ARG A 17 5.37 -16.29 1.29
N TYR A 18 5.07 -15.07 1.74
CA TYR A 18 4.55 -14.82 3.08
C TYR A 18 3.17 -15.46 3.25
N ALA A 19 2.25 -15.23 2.32
CA ALA A 19 0.92 -15.84 2.33
C ALA A 19 0.98 -17.38 2.37
N TRP A 20 1.91 -17.97 1.62
CA TRP A 20 2.14 -19.43 1.63
C TRP A 20 2.66 -19.93 3.00
N LYS A 21 3.61 -19.20 3.61
CA LYS A 21 4.15 -19.54 4.93
C LYS A 21 3.11 -19.47 6.04
N THR A 22 2.21 -18.50 6.00
CA THR A 22 1.15 -18.33 7.01
C THR A 22 0.01 -19.33 6.85
N GLN A 23 0.11 -20.31 5.94
CA GLN A 23 -0.94 -21.29 5.62
C GLN A 23 -2.30 -20.65 5.35
N ALA A 24 -2.30 -19.42 4.84
CA ALA A 24 -3.53 -18.74 4.49
C ALA A 24 -4.05 -19.34 3.19
N ASN A 25 -4.82 -20.41 3.33
CA ASN A 25 -5.44 -21.13 2.23
C ASN A 25 -6.73 -20.41 1.82
N SER A 26 -6.63 -19.13 1.48
CA SER A 26 -7.71 -18.46 0.75
C SER A 26 -7.77 -19.07 -0.65
N SER A 27 -8.92 -19.65 -1.00
CA SER A 27 -9.14 -20.29 -2.30
C SER A 27 -9.18 -19.31 -3.47
N SER A 28 -9.37 -18.00 -3.22
CA SER A 28 -9.50 -16.98 -4.25
C SER A 28 -8.17 -16.35 -4.67
N GLY A 29 -7.21 -16.24 -3.74
CA GLY A 29 -5.96 -15.49 -3.95
C GLY A 29 -6.14 -13.97 -4.08
N LEU A 30 -7.37 -13.46 -3.99
CA LEU A 30 -7.70 -12.04 -4.17
C LEU A 30 -7.44 -11.25 -2.88
N GLY A 31 -6.90 -10.05 -3.04
CA GLY A 31 -6.80 -9.05 -1.99
C GLY A 31 -7.86 -7.97 -2.08
N LEU A 32 -7.94 -7.14 -1.06
CA LEU A 32 -8.69 -5.88 -1.06
C LEU A 32 -7.72 -4.71 -0.99
N ALA A 33 -7.80 -3.79 -1.94
CA ALA A 33 -6.91 -2.63 -2.00
C ALA A 33 -7.64 -1.33 -1.67
N PHE A 34 -7.03 -0.49 -0.83
CA PHE A 34 -7.48 0.87 -0.54
C PHE A 34 -6.52 1.88 -1.17
N ALA A 35 -6.71 2.12 -2.46
CA ALA A 35 -5.92 3.07 -3.23
C ALA A 35 -6.72 3.58 -4.42
N ASN A 36 -6.75 4.91 -4.62
CA ASN A 36 -7.45 5.53 -5.73
C ASN A 36 -6.57 6.54 -6.44
N ALA A 37 -6.71 6.59 -7.76
CA ALA A 37 -5.97 7.49 -8.62
C ALA A 37 -6.66 8.85 -8.67
N GLN A 38 -5.94 9.88 -8.24
CA GLN A 38 -6.40 11.25 -8.40
C GLN A 38 -6.32 11.67 -9.88
N PRO A 39 -7.18 12.59 -10.34
CA PRO A 39 -7.08 13.18 -11.66
C PRO A 39 -5.69 13.77 -11.89
N LEU A 40 -5.10 13.49 -13.06
CA LEU A 40 -3.80 14.05 -13.41
C LEU A 40 -3.97 15.52 -13.76
N LYS A 41 -3.17 16.37 -13.10
CA LYS A 41 -3.00 17.76 -13.51
C LYS A 41 -1.98 17.81 -14.65
N HIS A 42 -1.88 18.95 -15.33
CA HIS A 42 -0.90 19.12 -16.41
C HIS A 42 -0.04 20.36 -16.14
N THR A 43 1.23 20.30 -16.52
CA THR A 43 2.12 21.47 -16.55
C THR A 43 1.68 22.43 -17.67
N PRO A 44 2.17 23.69 -17.71
CA PRO A 44 1.93 24.59 -18.83
C PRO A 44 2.37 24.03 -20.19
N SER A 45 3.34 23.12 -20.20
CA SER A 45 3.82 22.42 -21.39
C SER A 45 3.04 21.14 -21.72
N GLY A 46 1.95 20.84 -21.01
CA GLY A 46 1.09 19.68 -21.24
C GLY A 46 1.60 18.36 -20.65
N ILE A 47 2.63 18.37 -19.80
CA ILE A 47 3.16 17.15 -19.18
C ILE A 47 2.26 16.75 -18.00
N PRO A 48 1.79 15.49 -17.90
CA PRO A 48 1.00 15.03 -16.76
C PRO A 48 1.77 15.13 -15.44
N LYS A 49 1.11 15.62 -14.39
CA LYS A 49 1.61 15.78 -13.03
C LYS A 49 0.60 15.19 -12.04
N GLY A 50 1.05 14.26 -11.22
CA GLY A 50 0.25 13.62 -10.17
C GLY A 50 1.11 12.70 -9.31
N THR A 51 0.48 11.95 -8.41
CA THR A 51 1.20 10.93 -7.62
C THR A 51 1.61 9.76 -8.52
N GLY A 52 2.74 9.11 -8.20
CA GLY A 52 3.25 7.97 -8.98
C GLY A 52 2.22 6.84 -9.12
N THR A 53 1.49 6.54 -8.04
CA THR A 53 0.38 5.56 -8.03
C THR A 53 -0.73 5.94 -9.01
N SER A 54 -1.13 7.22 -9.05
CA SER A 54 -2.19 7.68 -9.95
C SER A 54 -1.78 7.56 -11.42
N GLY A 55 -0.53 7.88 -11.74
CA GLY A 55 0.04 7.68 -13.08
C GLY A 55 0.00 6.21 -13.49
N GLY A 56 0.44 5.31 -12.60
CA GLY A 56 0.42 3.87 -12.83
C GLY A 56 -0.99 3.33 -13.11
N ILE A 57 -1.97 3.64 -12.24
CA ILE A 57 -3.36 3.15 -12.40
C ILE A 57 -3.99 3.69 -13.69
N ARG A 58 -3.82 4.98 -13.99
CA ARG A 58 -4.49 5.62 -15.14
C ARG A 58 -3.86 5.28 -16.49
N GLN A 59 -2.54 5.10 -16.56
CA GLN A 59 -1.84 5.04 -17.84
C GLN A 59 -1.25 3.65 -18.17
N SER A 60 -1.05 2.77 -17.19
CA SER A 60 -0.40 1.47 -17.42
C SER A 60 -1.41 0.34 -17.58
N LYS A 61 -1.49 -0.21 -18.81
CA LYS A 61 -2.26 -1.43 -19.10
C LYS A 61 -1.80 -2.62 -18.26
N LEU A 62 -0.50 -2.73 -17.99
CA LEU A 62 0.06 -3.77 -17.14
C LEU A 62 -0.50 -3.65 -15.71
N THR A 63 -0.53 -2.43 -15.17
CA THR A 63 -1.08 -2.17 -13.83
C THR A 63 -2.57 -2.49 -13.77
N GLN A 64 -3.35 -2.10 -14.78
CA GLN A 64 -4.78 -2.41 -14.83
C GLN A 64 -5.05 -3.92 -14.90
N ASN A 65 -4.25 -4.67 -15.68
CA ASN A 65 -4.34 -6.12 -15.72
C ASN A 65 -3.97 -6.78 -14.39
N LEU A 66 -2.92 -6.28 -13.72
CA LEU A 66 -2.52 -6.76 -12.39
C LEU A 66 -3.62 -6.49 -11.36
N ILE A 67 -4.25 -5.32 -11.40
CA ILE A 67 -5.37 -4.98 -10.52
C ILE A 67 -6.49 -6.00 -10.69
N LYS A 68 -6.89 -6.27 -11.94
CA LYS A 68 -7.95 -7.24 -12.26
C LYS A 68 -7.66 -8.66 -11.75
N LEU A 69 -6.39 -9.06 -11.72
CA LEU A 69 -5.98 -10.41 -11.31
C LEU A 69 -5.77 -10.54 -9.80
N LYS A 70 -5.43 -9.44 -9.11
CA LYS A 70 -4.98 -9.47 -7.71
C LYS A 70 -6.01 -8.97 -6.72
N PHE A 71 -7.00 -8.19 -7.15
CA PHE A 71 -7.94 -7.54 -6.24
C PHE A 71 -9.40 -7.88 -6.55
N SER A 72 -10.22 -7.92 -5.51
CA SER A 72 -11.68 -8.06 -5.62
C SER A 72 -12.36 -6.87 -6.31
N SER A 73 -11.73 -5.71 -6.24
CA SER A 73 -12.24 -4.47 -6.84
C SER A 73 -11.94 -4.39 -8.34
N PRO A 74 -12.92 -4.04 -9.20
CA PRO A 74 -12.70 -3.87 -10.63
C PRO A 74 -11.80 -2.65 -10.91
N PRO A 75 -11.03 -2.64 -12.04
CA PRO A 75 -10.08 -1.57 -12.33
C PRO A 75 -10.67 -0.16 -12.39
N SER A 76 -11.91 0.00 -12.87
CA SER A 76 -12.61 1.29 -12.95
C SER A 76 -12.86 1.93 -11.58
N LEU A 77 -13.05 1.12 -10.53
CA LEU A 77 -13.25 1.59 -9.16
C LEU A 77 -12.05 2.41 -8.66
N PHE A 78 -10.82 2.03 -9.05
CA PHE A 78 -9.58 2.74 -8.70
C PHE A 78 -9.48 4.14 -9.33
N LEU A 79 -10.41 4.52 -10.22
CA LEU A 79 -10.44 5.82 -10.88
C LEU A 79 -11.41 6.82 -10.23
N ILE A 80 -12.24 6.36 -9.28
CA ILE A 80 -13.13 7.22 -8.49
C ILE A 80 -12.27 8.21 -7.69
N SER A 81 -12.61 9.49 -7.80
CA SER A 81 -11.81 10.58 -7.23
C SER A 81 -12.19 10.93 -5.79
N ASP A 82 -13.48 10.81 -5.45
CA ASP A 82 -13.97 10.95 -4.08
C ASP A 82 -13.56 9.75 -3.23
N TYR A 83 -12.80 9.99 -2.16
CA TYR A 83 -12.22 8.91 -1.35
C TYR A 83 -13.28 8.17 -0.54
N THR A 84 -14.32 8.85 -0.07
CA THR A 84 -15.38 8.21 0.72
C THR A 84 -16.15 7.22 -0.14
N SER A 85 -16.61 7.67 -1.32
CA SER A 85 -17.31 6.84 -2.30
C SER A 85 -16.44 5.70 -2.81
N ALA A 86 -15.17 5.97 -3.07
CA ALA A 86 -14.21 4.94 -3.47
C ALA A 86 -14.04 3.84 -2.42
N TYR A 87 -13.76 4.21 -1.16
CA TYR A 87 -13.53 3.22 -0.10
C TYR A 87 -14.81 2.49 0.27
N TYR A 88 -15.97 3.15 0.22
CA TYR A 88 -17.28 2.51 0.30
C TYR A 88 -17.41 1.41 -0.78
N CYS A 89 -17.15 1.73 -2.04
CA CYS A 89 -17.24 0.75 -3.12
C CYS A 89 -16.19 -0.37 -2.99
N HIS A 90 -14.96 -0.06 -2.56
CA HIS A 90 -13.96 -1.08 -2.27
C HIS A 90 -14.46 -2.06 -1.21
N TRP A 91 -15.13 -1.57 -0.14
CA TRP A 91 -15.78 -2.45 0.83
C TRP A 91 -16.93 -3.25 0.23
N LEU A 92 -17.81 -2.63 -0.56
CA LEU A 92 -18.90 -3.33 -1.22
C LEU A 92 -18.40 -4.55 -2.04
N PHE A 93 -17.39 -4.34 -2.90
CA PHE A 93 -16.81 -5.42 -3.69
C PHE A 93 -15.96 -6.39 -2.85
N GLY A 94 -15.26 -5.90 -1.84
CA GLY A 94 -14.47 -6.73 -0.93
C GLY A 94 -15.34 -7.68 -0.12
N LEU A 95 -16.43 -7.19 0.45
CA LEU A 95 -17.36 -7.96 1.28
C LEU A 95 -18.13 -9.01 0.50
N LEU A 96 -18.33 -8.82 -0.81
CA LEU A 96 -18.88 -9.84 -1.70
C LEU A 96 -17.94 -11.05 -1.90
N GLU A 97 -16.63 -10.90 -1.67
CA GLU A 97 -15.66 -11.99 -1.70
C GLU A 97 -15.53 -12.63 -0.31
N PRO A 98 -16.04 -13.86 -0.09
CA PRO A 98 -16.03 -14.50 1.23
C PRO A 98 -14.64 -14.96 1.69
N ASN A 99 -13.68 -15.11 0.78
CA ASN A 99 -12.38 -15.71 1.08
C ASN A 99 -11.22 -14.80 0.67
N LEU A 100 -11.19 -13.52 1.09
CA LEU A 100 -10.05 -12.65 0.82
C LEU A 100 -8.76 -13.15 1.46
N SER A 101 -7.65 -13.02 0.72
CA SER A 101 -6.31 -13.43 1.16
C SER A 101 -5.60 -12.36 1.98
N TYR A 102 -5.73 -11.07 1.64
CA TYR A 102 -4.99 -9.97 2.26
C TYR A 102 -5.66 -8.61 2.02
N ILE A 103 -5.30 -7.60 2.81
CA ILE A 103 -5.61 -6.20 2.55
C ILE A 103 -4.33 -5.46 2.15
N SER A 104 -4.42 -4.52 1.22
CA SER A 104 -3.29 -3.72 0.75
C SER A 104 -3.64 -2.23 0.69
N ALA A 105 -2.76 -1.37 1.16
CA ALA A 105 -2.86 0.07 1.00
C ALA A 105 -1.46 0.69 0.99
N ASN A 106 -1.35 1.95 0.54
CA ASN A 106 -0.06 2.65 0.58
C ASN A 106 0.39 2.92 2.02
N PHE A 107 -0.51 3.44 2.86
CA PHE A 107 -0.20 3.85 4.24
C PHE A 107 -1.18 3.26 5.25
N ALA A 108 -0.73 3.08 6.49
CA ALA A 108 -1.57 2.68 7.61
C ALA A 108 -2.78 3.61 7.81
N SER A 109 -2.62 4.91 7.53
CA SER A 109 -3.71 5.89 7.56
C SER A 109 -4.83 5.58 6.56
N ASN A 110 -4.49 5.04 5.37
CA ASN A 110 -5.50 4.66 4.38
C ASN A 110 -6.33 3.47 4.87
N VAL A 111 -5.68 2.48 5.48
CA VAL A 111 -6.37 1.32 6.08
C VAL A 111 -7.31 1.79 7.20
N LEU A 112 -6.82 2.67 8.08
CA LEU A 112 -7.64 3.19 9.18
C LEU A 112 -8.84 3.99 8.64
N GLN A 113 -8.65 4.86 7.66
CA GLN A 113 -9.73 5.62 7.06
C GLN A 113 -10.76 4.72 6.38
N ALA A 114 -10.32 3.67 5.68
CA ALA A 114 -11.23 2.68 5.12
C ALA A 114 -12.02 1.97 6.23
N LEU A 115 -11.38 1.54 7.31
CA LEU A 115 -12.06 0.90 8.45
C LEU A 115 -13.11 1.80 9.10
N GLN A 116 -12.81 3.10 9.25
CA GLN A 116 -13.76 4.08 9.77
C GLN A 116 -14.97 4.25 8.85
N ILE A 117 -14.76 4.27 7.53
CA ILE A 117 -15.85 4.29 6.55
C ILE A 117 -16.68 3.00 6.64
N LEU A 118 -16.05 1.84 6.84
CA LEU A 118 -16.82 0.60 7.05
C LEU A 118 -17.68 0.72 8.31
N GLU A 119 -17.11 1.18 9.43
CA GLU A 119 -17.83 1.34 10.70
C GLU A 119 -18.99 2.34 10.62
N GLU A 120 -18.81 3.42 9.86
CA GLU A 120 -19.84 4.44 9.66
C GLU A 120 -20.96 3.97 8.72
N TYR A 121 -20.62 3.26 7.64
CA TYR A 121 -21.54 2.99 6.53
C TYR A 121 -21.91 1.51 6.35
N TRP A 122 -21.55 0.62 7.29
CA TRP A 122 -21.79 -0.83 7.11
C TRP A 122 -23.25 -1.15 6.79
N SER A 123 -24.22 -0.48 7.42
CA SER A 123 -25.64 -0.74 7.19
C SER A 123 -26.04 -0.48 5.73
N SER A 124 -25.59 0.64 5.16
CA SER A 124 -25.84 0.97 3.76
C SER A 124 -25.13 -0.01 2.82
N ILE A 125 -23.90 -0.41 3.15
CA ILE A 125 -23.17 -1.41 2.35
C ILE A 125 -23.91 -2.76 2.36
N ILE A 126 -24.50 -3.16 3.50
CA ILE A 126 -25.33 -4.37 3.59
C ILE A 126 -26.58 -4.26 2.72
N ASP A 127 -27.27 -3.11 2.74
CA ASP A 127 -28.45 -2.88 1.89
C ASP A 127 -28.09 -2.96 0.39
N ASP A 128 -26.92 -2.44 0.01
CA ASP A 128 -26.40 -2.51 -1.36
C ASP A 128 -26.05 -3.96 -1.76
N ILE A 129 -25.46 -4.76 -0.85
CA ILE A 129 -25.21 -6.19 -1.08
C ILE A 129 -26.53 -6.95 -1.22
N GLN A 130 -27.51 -6.66 -0.36
CA GLN A 130 -28.80 -7.34 -0.35
C GLN A 130 -29.60 -7.06 -1.63
N SER A 131 -29.66 -5.78 -2.04
CA SER A 131 -30.42 -5.33 -3.22
C SER A 131 -29.65 -5.49 -4.53
N GLY A 132 -28.32 -5.61 -4.46
CA GLY A 132 -27.44 -5.56 -5.62
C GLY A 132 -27.43 -4.20 -6.32
N GLN A 133 -27.78 -3.11 -5.63
CA GLN A 133 -27.78 -1.74 -6.17
C GLN A 133 -26.78 -0.87 -5.42
N ILE A 134 -26.02 -0.04 -6.13
CA ILE A 134 -25.09 0.90 -5.52
C ILE A 134 -25.87 2.10 -4.98
N ASN A 135 -25.59 2.51 -3.74
CA ASN A 135 -26.15 3.71 -3.15
C ASN A 135 -26.05 4.91 -4.14
N PRO A 136 -27.20 5.52 -4.52
CA PRO A 136 -27.24 6.60 -5.50
C PRO A 136 -26.62 7.90 -5.02
N GLU A 137 -26.42 8.07 -3.70
CA GLU A 137 -25.85 9.29 -3.10
C GLU A 137 -24.32 9.35 -3.20
N LEU A 138 -23.66 8.25 -3.55
CA LEU A 138 -22.19 8.22 -3.71
C LEU A 138 -21.74 9.10 -4.89
N ASP A 139 -20.66 9.85 -4.68
CA ASP A 139 -20.05 10.69 -5.71
C ASP A 139 -19.19 9.82 -6.65
N ILE A 140 -19.81 9.34 -7.72
CA ILE A 140 -19.22 8.42 -8.69
C ILE A 140 -19.64 8.86 -10.09
N ASP A 141 -18.68 9.01 -11.00
CA ASP A 141 -18.95 9.26 -12.41
C ASP A 141 -19.92 8.23 -13.00
N ASP A 142 -20.92 8.69 -13.76
CA ASP A 142 -22.00 7.83 -14.30
C ASP A 142 -21.49 6.61 -15.06
N SER A 143 -20.42 6.76 -15.84
CA SER A 143 -19.85 5.67 -16.62
C SER A 143 -19.25 4.59 -15.72
N ILE A 144 -18.54 4.98 -14.66
CA ILE A 144 -17.98 4.05 -13.67
C ILE A 144 -19.13 3.41 -12.90
N ARG A 145 -20.13 4.18 -12.45
CA ARG A 145 -21.30 3.66 -11.74
C ARG A 145 -22.02 2.59 -12.55
N GLN A 146 -22.27 2.83 -13.84
CA GLN A 146 -22.89 1.84 -14.72
C GLN A 146 -22.06 0.55 -14.85
N GLU A 147 -20.73 0.67 -14.98
CA GLU A 147 -19.83 -0.48 -15.05
C GLU A 147 -19.86 -1.31 -13.75
N LEU A 148 -19.75 -0.64 -12.59
CA LEU A 148 -19.80 -1.30 -11.29
C LEU A 148 -21.16 -1.96 -11.05
N GLN A 149 -22.25 -1.25 -11.36
CA GLN A 149 -23.62 -1.73 -11.19
C GLN A 149 -23.90 -2.98 -12.03
N ALA A 150 -23.31 -3.09 -13.23
CA ALA A 150 -23.45 -4.26 -14.10
C ALA A 150 -22.81 -5.54 -13.51
N LEU A 151 -21.87 -5.40 -12.57
CA LEU A 151 -21.20 -6.51 -11.90
C LEU A 151 -21.94 -7.00 -10.64
N LEU A 152 -22.85 -6.19 -10.07
CA LEU A 152 -23.54 -6.52 -8.83
C LEU A 152 -24.79 -7.35 -9.06
N ARG A 153 -25.07 -8.27 -8.13
CA ARG A 153 -26.28 -9.08 -8.07
C ARG A 153 -26.80 -9.09 -6.63
N PRO A 154 -28.12 -9.13 -6.40
CA PRO A 154 -28.68 -9.27 -5.06
C PRO A 154 -28.11 -10.50 -4.34
N ASN A 155 -27.66 -10.34 -3.09
CA ASN A 155 -27.10 -11.42 -2.29
C ASN A 155 -27.53 -11.32 -0.81
N SER A 156 -28.80 -11.68 -0.54
CA SER A 156 -29.38 -11.60 0.80
C SER A 156 -28.70 -12.51 1.82
N GLU A 157 -28.20 -13.68 1.41
CA GLU A 157 -27.50 -14.60 2.31
C GLU A 157 -26.20 -13.97 2.83
N ARG A 158 -25.39 -13.41 1.93
CA ARG A 158 -24.15 -12.72 2.32
C ARG A 158 -24.45 -11.48 3.14
N ALA A 159 -25.45 -10.70 2.77
CA ALA A 159 -25.88 -9.51 3.51
C ALA A 159 -26.26 -9.85 4.97
N GLN A 160 -27.06 -10.90 5.17
CA GLN A 160 -27.47 -11.32 6.53
C GLN A 160 -26.28 -11.81 7.35
N ALA A 161 -25.41 -12.66 6.79
CA ALA A 161 -24.24 -13.17 7.50
C ALA A 161 -23.28 -12.04 7.94
N LEU A 162 -23.10 -11.02 7.10
CA LEU A 162 -22.28 -9.86 7.45
C LEU A 162 -22.97 -8.95 8.47
N LYS A 163 -24.28 -8.74 8.34
CA LYS A 163 -25.07 -7.97 9.32
C LYS A 163 -24.95 -8.54 10.72
N ASP A 164 -25.14 -9.85 10.88
CA ASP A 164 -25.00 -10.53 12.17
C ASP A 164 -23.59 -10.34 12.77
N THR A 165 -22.58 -10.22 11.90
CA THR A 165 -21.18 -9.98 12.30
C THR A 165 -20.96 -8.53 12.75
N PHE A 166 -21.49 -7.55 12.00
CA PHE A 166 -21.33 -6.12 12.31
C PHE A 166 -22.09 -5.69 13.57
N GLU A 167 -23.26 -6.27 13.84
CA GLU A 167 -24.05 -6.00 15.06
C GLU A 167 -23.33 -6.40 16.35
N GLN A 168 -22.32 -7.27 16.28
CA GLN A 168 -21.46 -7.65 17.42
C GLN A 168 -20.37 -6.61 17.73
N GLY A 169 -20.25 -5.55 16.92
CA GLY A 169 -19.27 -4.48 17.07
C GLY A 169 -17.96 -4.70 16.34
N PHE A 170 -17.17 -3.62 16.25
CA PHE A 170 -16.02 -3.52 15.33
C PHE A 170 -14.68 -4.01 15.89
N ALA A 171 -14.63 -4.37 17.17
CA ALA A 171 -13.43 -4.95 17.77
C ALA A 171 -13.12 -6.32 17.11
N GLY A 172 -11.93 -6.43 16.50
CA GLY A 172 -11.48 -7.61 15.75
C GLY A 172 -12.37 -7.94 14.55
N ILE A 173 -13.01 -6.95 13.93
CA ILE A 173 -13.97 -7.17 12.85
C ILE A 173 -13.36 -7.86 11.62
N ILE A 174 -12.12 -7.52 11.26
CA ILE A 174 -11.49 -8.04 10.04
C ILE A 174 -11.33 -9.57 10.07
N PRO A 175 -10.73 -10.19 11.11
CA PRO A 175 -10.65 -11.65 11.19
C PRO A 175 -12.03 -12.32 11.37
N LYS A 176 -13.05 -11.63 11.86
CA LYS A 176 -14.43 -12.17 11.92
C LYS A 176 -15.05 -12.27 10.52
N ILE A 177 -14.86 -11.26 9.66
CA ILE A 177 -15.35 -11.27 8.27
C ILE A 177 -14.57 -12.29 7.44
N TRP A 178 -13.24 -12.31 7.57
CA TRP A 178 -12.34 -13.17 6.81
C TRP A 178 -11.38 -13.93 7.74
N PRO A 179 -11.78 -15.10 8.27
CA PRO A 179 -10.94 -15.89 9.16
C PRO A 179 -9.64 -16.42 8.54
N GLN A 180 -9.59 -16.50 7.20
CA GLN A 180 -8.43 -16.98 6.43
C GLN A 180 -7.55 -15.84 5.92
N LEU A 181 -7.86 -14.58 6.28
CA LEU A 181 -7.07 -13.44 5.83
C LEU A 181 -5.71 -13.46 6.51
N SER A 182 -4.65 -13.36 5.70
CA SER A 182 -3.29 -13.62 6.15
C SER A 182 -2.60 -12.42 6.79
N HIS A 183 -2.80 -11.23 6.21
CA HIS A 183 -2.11 -10.01 6.62
C HIS A 183 -2.70 -8.75 5.99
N ILE A 184 -2.24 -7.61 6.49
CA ILE A 184 -2.41 -6.29 5.88
C ILE A 184 -1.04 -5.75 5.46
N GLN A 185 -0.94 -5.29 4.21
CA GLN A 185 0.26 -4.63 3.67
C GLN A 185 0.04 -3.13 3.60
N CYS A 186 0.83 -2.37 4.36
CA CYS A 186 0.85 -0.91 4.26
C CYS A 186 2.11 -0.33 4.91
N ILE A 187 2.50 0.89 4.55
CA ILE A 187 3.61 1.56 5.25
C ILE A 187 3.19 1.89 6.69
N THR A 188 3.93 1.32 7.64
CA THR A 188 3.74 1.45 9.10
C THR A 188 4.90 2.18 9.78
N THR A 189 5.94 2.59 9.04
CA THR A 189 7.14 3.25 9.57
C THR A 189 7.01 4.77 9.61
N GLY A 190 7.92 5.41 10.36
CA GLY A 190 7.95 6.86 10.50
C GLY A 190 6.66 7.41 11.10
N ALA A 191 6.07 8.43 10.46
CA ALA A 191 4.84 9.07 10.92
C ALA A 191 3.62 8.12 10.97
N MET A 192 3.70 6.92 10.37
CA MET A 192 2.60 5.96 10.34
C MET A 192 2.53 5.06 11.58
N GLN A 193 3.57 5.04 12.41
CA GLN A 193 3.62 4.18 13.61
C GLN A 193 2.50 4.49 14.62
N ILE A 194 2.02 5.74 14.64
CA ILE A 194 0.95 6.21 15.53
C ILE A 194 -0.40 5.50 15.31
N TYR A 195 -0.59 4.86 14.15
CA TYR A 195 -1.86 4.20 13.81
C TYR A 195 -1.94 2.76 14.30
N LYS A 196 -0.85 2.18 14.83
CA LYS A 196 -0.76 0.75 15.23
C LYS A 196 -1.88 0.35 16.18
N GLU A 197 -2.04 1.06 17.30
CA GLU A 197 -3.06 0.74 18.32
C GLU A 197 -4.49 0.84 17.77
N ARG A 198 -4.77 1.86 16.96
CA ARG A 198 -6.09 2.03 16.34
C ARG A 198 -6.40 0.95 15.33
N LEU A 199 -5.41 0.49 14.56
CA LEU A 199 -5.60 -0.62 13.64
C LEU A 199 -5.84 -1.93 14.40
N GLN A 200 -5.08 -2.19 15.48
CA GLN A 200 -5.24 -3.38 16.31
C GLN A 200 -6.65 -3.55 16.87
N PHE A 201 -7.36 -2.44 17.15
CA PHE A 201 -8.78 -2.51 17.52
C PHE A 201 -9.62 -3.27 16.48
N TYR A 202 -9.46 -2.99 15.19
CA TYR A 202 -10.22 -3.65 14.12
C TYR A 202 -9.63 -4.99 13.68
N THR A 203 -8.31 -5.14 13.76
CA THR A 203 -7.60 -6.27 13.15
C THR A 203 -7.25 -7.36 14.16
N GLY A 204 -7.29 -7.09 15.46
CA GLY A 204 -6.74 -7.97 16.48
C GLY A 204 -5.25 -8.23 16.23
N ASP A 205 -4.85 -9.50 16.34
CA ASP A 205 -3.47 -9.96 16.16
C ASP A 205 -3.08 -10.20 14.70
N LEU A 206 -3.93 -9.84 13.74
CA LEU A 206 -3.64 -9.99 12.32
C LEU A 206 -2.35 -9.23 11.95
N PRO A 207 -1.37 -9.88 11.30
CA PRO A 207 -0.11 -9.24 10.95
C PRO A 207 -0.30 -8.02 10.04
N ILE A 208 0.33 -6.90 10.40
CA ILE A 208 0.40 -5.70 9.58
C ILE A 208 1.88 -5.37 9.35
N PHE A 209 2.31 -5.33 8.09
CA PHE A 209 3.70 -5.04 7.78
C PHE A 209 3.90 -4.10 6.60
N SER A 210 5.02 -3.39 6.66
CA SER A 210 5.50 -2.54 5.58
C SER A 210 6.30 -3.36 4.58
N HIS A 211 5.75 -3.53 3.38
CA HIS A 211 6.32 -4.36 2.31
C HIS A 211 7.52 -3.70 1.61
N GLY A 212 7.62 -2.37 1.65
CA GLY A 212 8.64 -1.65 0.91
C GLY A 212 8.80 -0.21 1.34
N TYR A 213 9.86 0.39 0.83
CA TYR A 213 10.25 1.77 1.08
C TYR A 213 10.56 2.43 -0.26
N GLY A 214 9.87 3.53 -0.55
CA GLY A 214 10.05 4.28 -1.78
C GLY A 214 9.64 5.74 -1.62
N ALA A 215 10.06 6.53 -2.60
CA ALA A 215 9.73 7.94 -2.74
C ALA A 215 9.30 8.23 -4.19
N SER A 216 8.92 9.46 -4.50
CA SER A 216 8.54 9.82 -5.88
C SER A 216 9.73 9.75 -6.83
N GLU A 217 10.94 9.89 -6.28
CA GLU A 217 12.23 9.90 -6.96
C GLU A 217 12.72 8.49 -7.29
N SER A 218 12.49 7.51 -6.41
CA SER A 218 12.89 6.12 -6.63
C SER A 218 12.25 5.13 -5.65
N TRP A 219 12.24 3.85 -6.03
CA TRP A 219 11.97 2.73 -5.13
C TRP A 219 13.27 2.37 -4.40
N ILE A 220 13.28 2.49 -3.08
CA ILE A 220 14.53 2.48 -2.31
C ILE A 220 14.83 1.08 -1.81
N GLY A 221 13.87 0.40 -1.21
CA GLY A 221 14.10 -0.90 -0.59
C GLY A 221 12.87 -1.75 -0.38
N ILE A 222 13.09 -3.00 -0.04
CA ILE A 222 12.06 -4.02 0.19
C ILE A 222 12.24 -4.66 1.55
N ASN A 223 11.15 -4.94 2.26
CA ASN A 223 11.21 -5.65 3.52
C ASN A 223 11.21 -7.17 3.27
N LEU A 224 12.33 -7.83 3.56
CA LEU A 224 12.46 -9.29 3.43
C LEU A 224 12.03 -10.05 4.69
N GLN A 225 11.81 -9.34 5.80
CA GLN A 225 11.51 -9.89 7.12
C GLN A 225 10.25 -9.22 7.70
N PRO A 226 9.07 -9.47 7.09
CA PRO A 226 7.81 -8.81 7.46
C PRO A 226 7.34 -9.09 8.89
N GLU A 227 7.87 -10.14 9.53
CA GLU A 227 7.54 -10.55 10.90
C GLU A 227 8.29 -9.73 11.97
N GLN A 228 9.31 -8.95 11.59
CA GLN A 228 10.05 -8.13 12.55
C GLN A 228 9.23 -6.93 13.01
N GLU A 229 9.28 -6.65 14.31
CA GLU A 229 8.55 -5.53 14.92
C GLU A 229 8.98 -4.17 14.36
N ASN A 230 10.27 -3.97 14.12
CA ASN A 230 10.82 -2.79 13.48
C ASN A 230 11.08 -3.09 12.00
N PRO A 231 10.31 -2.51 11.07
CA PRO A 231 10.51 -2.77 9.65
C PRO A 231 11.84 -2.18 9.17
N ALA A 232 12.63 -3.02 8.52
CA ALA A 232 13.86 -2.64 7.86
C ALA A 232 13.84 -3.09 6.39
N TYR A 233 14.57 -2.37 5.55
CA TYR A 233 14.45 -2.49 4.10
C TYR A 233 15.81 -2.80 3.49
N VAL A 234 15.88 -3.89 2.72
CA VAL A 234 17.03 -4.18 1.87
C VAL A 234 16.98 -3.22 0.69
N ILE A 235 18.01 -2.39 0.54
CA ILE A 235 18.07 -1.41 -0.56
C ILE A 235 18.05 -2.16 -1.89
N THR A 236 17.33 -1.68 -2.89
CA THR A 236 17.25 -2.29 -4.22
C THR A 236 18.25 -1.63 -5.19
N PRO A 237 19.48 -2.16 -5.38
CA PRO A 237 20.56 -1.43 -6.05
C PRO A 237 20.30 -1.19 -7.55
N TYR A 238 19.32 -1.87 -8.13
CA TYR A 238 18.94 -1.69 -9.53
C TYR A 238 18.02 -0.48 -9.73
N ALA A 239 17.32 -0.01 -8.70
CA ALA A 239 16.29 1.02 -8.85
C ALA A 239 16.87 2.42 -9.12
N ALA A 240 17.99 2.74 -8.50
CA ALA A 240 18.77 3.96 -8.69
C ALA A 240 20.23 3.71 -8.26
N PHE A 241 21.11 4.64 -8.59
CA PHE A 241 22.42 4.71 -7.94
C PHE A 241 22.28 5.46 -6.61
N PHE A 242 22.69 4.81 -5.52
CA PHE A 242 22.53 5.32 -4.16
C PHE A 242 23.88 5.72 -3.56
N GLU A 243 23.92 6.93 -3.03
CA GLU A 243 24.99 7.52 -2.25
C GLU A 243 24.46 7.90 -0.86
N PHE A 244 25.36 8.04 0.11
CA PHE A 244 24.97 8.24 1.50
C PHE A 244 25.82 9.31 2.17
N ILE A 245 25.20 10.32 2.77
CA ILE A 245 25.89 11.34 3.56
C ILE A 245 25.90 10.88 5.03
N PRO A 246 27.05 10.59 5.64
CA PRO A 246 27.11 10.21 7.05
C PRO A 246 26.65 11.34 7.96
N LEU A 247 25.71 11.10 8.88
CA LEU A 247 25.22 12.16 9.78
C LEU A 247 26.28 12.65 10.78
N LYS A 248 27.33 11.87 11.01
CA LYS A 248 28.47 12.25 11.87
C LYS A 248 29.44 13.21 11.20
N SER A 249 29.31 13.54 9.90
CA SER A 249 30.19 14.52 9.26
C SER A 249 29.86 15.92 9.77
N VAL A 250 30.73 16.45 10.63
CA VAL A 250 30.54 17.71 11.38
C VAL A 250 30.71 18.97 10.51
N GLU A 251 31.20 18.85 9.27
CA GLU A 251 31.51 20.00 8.42
C GLU A 251 30.66 20.03 7.14
N ILE A 252 29.74 21.00 7.08
CA ILE A 252 28.78 21.25 6.00
C ILE A 252 29.49 21.60 4.66
N ASP A 253 30.74 22.06 4.73
CA ASP A 253 31.49 22.56 3.56
C ASP A 253 32.14 21.44 2.72
N ASN A 254 32.08 20.18 3.15
CA ASN A 254 32.59 19.04 2.39
C ASN A 254 31.72 17.79 2.63
N LEU A 255 30.48 17.81 2.09
CA LEU A 255 29.57 16.67 2.10
C LEU A 255 30.11 15.52 1.24
N SER A 256 31.07 14.76 1.77
CA SER A 256 31.54 13.53 1.16
C SER A 256 30.45 12.45 1.29
N THR A 257 30.05 11.89 0.17
CA THR A 257 29.18 10.72 0.14
C THR A 257 30.00 9.44 0.24
N VAL A 258 29.42 8.42 0.88
CA VAL A 258 29.91 7.04 0.82
C VAL A 258 29.03 6.22 -0.13
N ASP A 259 29.60 5.19 -0.72
CA ASP A 259 28.85 4.26 -1.58
C ASP A 259 27.96 3.32 -0.76
N LEU A 260 27.06 2.61 -1.44
CA LEU A 260 26.16 1.63 -0.86
C LEU A 260 26.89 0.53 -0.06
N MET A 261 28.09 0.15 -0.45
CA MET A 261 28.82 -0.96 0.19
C MET A 261 29.60 -0.52 1.44
N SER A 262 29.78 0.79 1.62
CA SER A 262 30.59 1.42 2.67
C SER A 262 29.79 1.88 3.88
N LEU A 263 28.49 1.55 3.95
CA LEU A 263 27.69 1.79 5.15
C LEU A 263 28.29 1.01 6.33
N SER A 264 28.09 1.50 7.54
CA SER A 264 28.52 0.82 8.76
C SER A 264 27.31 0.54 9.62
N VAL A 265 27.20 -0.69 10.14
CA VAL A 265 26.07 -1.07 11.01
C VAL A 265 26.04 -0.16 12.24
N GLY A 266 24.87 0.35 12.57
CA GLY A 266 24.64 1.27 13.68
C GLY A 266 24.74 2.75 13.29
N GLU A 267 25.30 3.07 12.13
CA GLU A 267 25.48 4.44 11.67
C GLU A 267 24.27 4.96 10.88
N CYS A 268 24.05 6.28 10.96
CA CYS A 268 22.96 6.98 10.30
C CYS A 268 23.45 7.76 9.08
N TYR A 269 22.66 7.74 8.02
CA TYR A 269 22.97 8.38 6.75
C TYR A 269 21.76 9.08 6.16
N GLU A 270 21.99 10.19 5.46
CA GLU A 270 21.01 10.76 4.54
C GLU A 270 21.18 10.12 3.17
N ILE A 271 20.05 9.78 2.53
CA ILE A 271 20.06 9.16 1.19
C ILE A 271 20.23 10.22 0.10
N VAL A 272 21.14 9.94 -0.82
CA VAL A 272 21.36 10.67 -2.07
C VAL A 272 21.10 9.73 -3.25
N VAL A 273 20.29 10.17 -4.21
CA VAL A 273 19.88 9.33 -5.35
C VAL A 273 20.30 9.93 -6.69
N THR A 274 20.79 9.07 -7.58
CA THR A 274 20.95 9.37 -9.00
C THR A 274 20.08 8.42 -9.83
N THR A 275 19.22 8.97 -10.68
CA THR A 275 18.17 8.22 -11.39
C THR A 275 18.25 8.40 -12.90
N LEU A 276 17.73 7.42 -13.65
CA LEU A 276 17.62 7.50 -15.11
C LEU A 276 16.67 8.62 -15.60
N ALA A 277 15.86 9.18 -14.70
CA ALA A 277 14.94 10.27 -14.99
C ALA A 277 15.61 11.66 -14.87
N GLY A 278 16.92 11.72 -14.61
CA GLY A 278 17.69 12.97 -14.62
C GLY A 278 17.85 13.66 -13.27
N LEU A 279 17.55 12.97 -12.16
CA LEU A 279 18.00 13.41 -10.84
C LEU A 279 19.45 12.96 -10.65
N TYR A 280 20.37 13.89 -10.39
CA TYR A 280 21.79 13.59 -10.20
C TYR A 280 22.24 14.07 -8.84
N ARG A 281 22.76 13.15 -8.02
CA ARG A 281 23.15 13.39 -6.63
C ARG A 281 22.08 14.15 -5.84
N TYR A 282 20.81 13.80 -6.06
CA TYR A 282 19.67 14.46 -5.44
C TYR A 282 19.55 14.01 -3.99
N ARG A 283 19.60 14.97 -3.06
CA ARG A 283 19.40 14.75 -1.63
C ARG A 283 17.93 14.48 -1.35
N LEU A 284 17.61 13.26 -0.94
CA LEU A 284 16.24 12.84 -0.65
C LEU A 284 15.71 13.47 0.66
N GLY A 285 16.62 13.78 1.58
CA GLY A 285 16.30 14.24 2.94
C GLY A 285 15.82 13.15 3.88
N ASP A 286 15.63 11.93 3.41
CA ASP A 286 15.36 10.79 4.27
C ASP A 286 16.64 10.34 4.97
N VAL A 287 16.55 10.20 6.29
CA VAL A 287 17.60 9.70 7.16
C VAL A 287 17.30 8.26 7.53
N VAL A 288 18.29 7.40 7.32
CA VAL A 288 18.20 5.97 7.58
C VAL A 288 19.35 5.48 8.43
N LYS A 289 19.14 4.38 9.17
CA LYS A 289 20.18 3.69 9.93
C LYS A 289 20.50 2.36 9.27
N CYS A 290 21.79 2.08 9.04
CA CYS A 290 22.20 0.73 8.61
C CYS A 290 22.08 -0.23 9.80
N VAL A 291 21.29 -1.29 9.66
CA VAL A 291 21.04 -2.27 10.73
C VAL A 291 21.58 -3.66 10.44
N GLY A 292 22.11 -3.87 9.23
CA GLY A 292 22.71 -5.14 8.85
C GLY A 292 22.88 -5.25 7.34
N TYR A 293 23.08 -6.49 6.89
CA TYR A 293 23.26 -6.80 5.47
C TYR A 293 22.47 -8.05 5.08
N TYR A 294 21.83 -7.99 3.91
CA TYR A 294 21.34 -9.16 3.21
C TYR A 294 22.34 -9.52 2.11
N ASN A 295 23.09 -10.60 2.32
CA ASN A 295 24.30 -10.90 1.56
C ASN A 295 25.29 -9.72 1.61
N ARG A 296 25.39 -8.95 0.54
CA ARG A 296 26.25 -7.77 0.41
C ARG A 296 25.47 -6.46 0.43
N THR A 297 24.15 -6.50 0.43
CA THR A 297 23.31 -5.31 0.31
C THR A 297 22.89 -4.82 1.69
N PRO A 298 23.08 -3.53 2.04
CA PRO A 298 22.67 -3.01 3.34
C PRO A 298 21.16 -3.14 3.57
N ILE A 299 20.82 -3.39 4.82
CA ILE A 299 19.47 -3.32 5.37
C ILE A 299 19.37 -2.02 6.16
N VAL A 300 18.37 -1.20 5.86
CA VAL A 300 18.21 0.11 6.47
C VAL A 300 16.87 0.29 7.14
N GLU A 301 16.86 0.92 8.32
CA GLU A 301 15.66 1.40 9.01
C GLU A 301 15.43 2.86 8.67
N PHE A 302 14.20 3.22 8.32
CA PHE A 302 13.81 4.62 8.16
C PHE A 302 13.67 5.28 9.53
N LEU A 303 14.35 6.42 9.73
CA LEU A 303 14.27 7.19 10.97
C LEU A 303 13.31 8.37 10.84
N TYR A 304 13.63 9.30 9.94
CA TYR A 304 12.84 10.52 9.72
C TYR A 304 13.22 11.19 8.40
N ARG A 305 12.45 12.19 7.99
CA ARG A 305 12.76 13.06 6.86
C ARG A 305 13.13 14.46 7.34
N GLN A 306 14.31 14.94 6.95
CA GLN A 306 14.77 16.30 7.20
C GLN A 306 14.05 17.30 6.29
N ARG A 307 13.90 18.52 6.79
CA ARG A 307 13.58 19.67 5.93
C ARG A 307 14.90 20.19 5.37
N ILE A 308 15.09 19.98 4.07
CA ILE A 308 16.22 20.49 3.28
C ILE A 308 15.76 21.73 2.51
#